data_AF-W9H1A7-F1
#
_entry.id   AF-W9H1A7-F1
#
_cell.length_a   1.000
_cell.length_b   1.000
_cell.length_c   1.000
_cell.angle_alpha   90.00
_cell.angle_beta   90.00
_cell.angle_gamma   90.00
#
_symmetry.space_group_name_H-M   'P 1'
#
loop_
_entity.id
_entity.type
_entity.pdbx_description
1 polymer ?
#
loop_
_entity_poly.entity_id
_entity_poly.type
_entity_poly.pdbx_seq_one_letter_code
_entity_poly.pdbx_strand_id
1 'polypeptide(L)'
;MIRGSRLLALALAQTAVLAALIGFRQWTLETGTPVVLAIRPVDPRSLFQGDYVELSYDIGHLRLDRLAGDNDLERGQTVYVDIQPGKPTWQPTGIWHQRPAATPTGVVLRGRVTWVNEQQCEESGSGESSAVVPCRIAGIRYGIESYFVSEG
;
A
#
# COMPACT_ATOMS: atom_id res chain seq x y z
N MET A 1 -3.46 54.80 -6.31
CA MET A 1 -4.44 53.69 -6.17
C MET A 1 -3.97 52.36 -6.78
N ILE A 2 -3.20 52.33 -7.88
CA ILE A 2 -2.80 51.10 -8.61
C ILE A 2 -1.84 50.18 -7.82
N ARG A 3 -1.05 50.71 -6.88
CA ARG A 3 -0.13 49.89 -6.06
C ARG A 3 -0.84 49.07 -4.98
N GLY A 4 -1.87 49.62 -4.35
CA GLY A 4 -2.64 48.94 -3.31
C GLY A 4 -3.48 47.78 -3.85
N SER A 5 -4.07 47.93 -5.04
CA SER A 5 -4.85 46.85 -5.66
C SER A 5 -3.98 45.64 -6.07
N ARG A 6 -2.73 45.87 -6.47
CA ARG A 6 -1.78 44.79 -6.78
C ARG A 6 -1.39 43.99 -5.54
N LEU A 7 -1.16 44.68 -4.41
CA LEU A 7 -0.87 44.01 -3.13
C LEU A 7 -2.08 43.22 -2.63
N LEU A 8 -3.29 43.78 -2.75
CA LEU A 8 -4.53 43.08 -2.41
C LEU A 8 -4.74 41.82 -3.28
N ALA A 9 -4.52 41.94 -4.59
CA ALA A 9 -4.63 40.82 -5.51
C ALA A 9 -3.63 39.70 -5.19
N LEU A 10 -2.38 40.05 -4.86
CA LEU A 10 -1.36 39.09 -4.42
C LEU A 10 -1.75 38.39 -3.12
N ALA A 11 -2.23 39.15 -2.12
CA ALA A 11 -2.68 38.59 -0.85
C ALA A 11 -3.86 37.62 -1.05
N LEU A 12 -4.83 37.98 -1.89
CA LEU A 12 -5.96 37.10 -2.22
C LEU A 12 -5.50 35.83 -2.97
N ALA A 13 -4.59 35.96 -3.92
CA ALA A 13 -4.05 34.82 -4.64
C ALA A 13 -3.33 33.84 -3.69
N GLN A 14 -2.52 34.35 -2.77
CA GLN A 14 -1.81 33.52 -1.79
C GLN A 14 -2.77 32.83 -0.82
N THR A 15 -3.79 33.52 -0.34
CA THR A 15 -4.85 32.93 0.49
C THR A 15 -5.62 31.85 -0.28
N ALA A 16 -5.93 32.08 -1.56
CA ALA A 16 -6.61 31.11 -2.40
C ALA A 16 -5.78 29.83 -2.61
N VAL A 17 -4.45 29.96 -2.77
CA VAL A 17 -3.54 28.81 -2.87
C VAL A 17 -3.56 27.99 -1.57
N LEU A 18 -3.48 28.63 -0.40
CA LEU A 18 -3.56 27.93 0.88
C LEU A 18 -4.92 27.26 1.08
N ALA A 19 -6.01 27.95 0.76
CA ALA A 19 -7.36 27.39 0.84
C ALA A 19 -7.54 26.19 -0.09
N ALA A 20 -6.99 26.25 -1.31
CA ALA A 20 -7.02 25.13 -2.26
C ALA A 20 -6.28 23.91 -1.69
N LEU A 21 -5.07 24.10 -1.12
CA LEU A 21 -4.32 23.01 -0.50
C LEU A 21 -5.11 22.33 0.63
N ILE A 22 -5.78 23.10 1.48
CA ILE A 22 -6.63 22.57 2.55
C ILE A 22 -7.83 21.82 1.96
N GLY A 23 -8.51 22.41 0.97
CA GLY A 23 -9.66 21.81 0.30
C GLY A 23 -9.35 20.47 -0.35
N PHE A 24 -8.21 20.35 -1.05
CA PHE A 24 -7.78 19.08 -1.65
C PHE A 24 -7.55 17.99 -0.59
N ARG A 25 -6.98 18.35 0.56
CA ARG A 25 -6.73 17.39 1.66
C ARG A 25 -8.03 16.95 2.33
N GLN A 26 -8.94 17.88 2.61
CA GLN A 26 -10.26 17.58 3.17
C GLN A 26 -11.07 16.68 2.23
N TRP A 27 -11.08 16.98 0.93
CA TRP A 27 -11.77 16.15 -0.06
C TRP A 27 -11.24 14.71 -0.10
N THR A 28 -9.91 14.54 -0.01
CA THR A 28 -9.29 13.21 0.05
C THR A 28 -9.69 12.44 1.32
N LEU A 29 -9.82 13.12 2.46
CA LEU A 29 -10.25 12.50 3.72
C LEU A 29 -11.74 12.13 3.70
N GLU A 30 -12.59 12.96 3.11
CA GLU A 30 -14.03 12.72 3.04
C GLU A 30 -14.43 11.68 2.00
N THR A 31 -13.73 11.62 0.85
CA THR A 31 -14.06 10.69 -0.25
C THR A 31 -13.14 9.46 -0.28
N GLY A 32 -12.07 9.46 0.51
CA GLY A 32 -11.12 8.36 0.56
C GLY A 32 -11.72 7.10 1.21
N THR A 33 -11.33 5.92 0.73
CA THR A 33 -11.69 4.64 1.35
C THR A 33 -10.67 4.30 2.44
N PRO A 34 -11.07 4.18 3.73
CA PRO A 34 -10.15 3.78 4.79
C PRO A 34 -9.79 2.30 4.64
N VAL A 35 -8.48 2.02 4.52
CA VAL A 35 -7.93 0.67 4.39
C VAL A 35 -7.12 0.33 5.63
N VAL A 36 -7.44 -0.79 6.29
CA VAL A 36 -6.71 -1.27 7.47
C VAL A 36 -5.89 -2.50 7.08
N LEU A 37 -4.58 -2.39 7.17
CA LEU A 37 -3.62 -3.43 6.76
C LEU A 37 -2.97 -4.08 7.98
N ALA A 38 -2.77 -5.40 7.90
CA ALA A 38 -1.99 -6.13 8.90
C ALA A 38 -0.49 -5.85 8.71
N ILE A 39 0.18 -5.50 9.81
CA ILE A 39 1.63 -5.30 9.87
C ILE A 39 2.27 -6.64 10.22
N ARG A 40 3.31 -7.00 9.49
CA ARG A 40 4.21 -8.09 9.82
C ARG A 40 5.28 -7.57 10.77
N PRO A 41 5.52 -8.23 11.92
CA PRO A 41 6.52 -7.78 12.88
C PRO A 41 7.91 -7.81 12.25
N VAL A 42 8.55 -6.65 12.17
CA VAL A 42 9.96 -6.46 11.82
C VAL A 42 10.58 -5.65 12.96
N ASP A 43 11.76 -6.06 13.43
CA ASP A 43 12.47 -5.31 14.48
C ASP A 43 12.76 -3.89 13.97
N PRO A 44 12.13 -2.85 14.54
CA PRO A 44 12.10 -1.52 13.95
C PRO A 44 13.35 -0.69 14.28
N ARG A 45 14.33 -1.23 15.01
CA ARG A 45 15.49 -0.46 15.49
C ARG A 45 16.77 -0.80 14.74
N SER A 46 17.34 0.20 14.09
CA SER A 46 18.71 0.19 13.58
C SER A 46 19.56 1.16 14.39
N LEU A 47 20.66 0.69 14.99
CA LEU A 47 21.53 1.47 15.89
C LEU A 47 22.19 2.71 15.25
N PHE A 48 22.10 2.88 13.93
CA PHE A 48 22.86 3.90 13.18
C PHE A 48 22.01 4.87 12.34
N GLN A 49 20.68 4.73 12.33
CA GLN A 49 19.81 5.50 11.41
C GLN A 49 18.77 6.40 12.11
N GLY A 50 18.82 6.51 13.45
CA GLY A 50 17.86 7.31 14.23
C GLY A 50 16.48 6.66 14.36
N ASP A 51 15.45 7.46 14.67
CA ASP A 51 14.07 7.02 14.91
C ASP A 51 13.23 6.90 13.62
N TYR A 52 13.61 5.97 12.73
CA TYR A 52 12.78 5.58 11.57
C TYR A 52 12.25 4.15 11.75
N VAL A 53 11.01 3.90 11.34
CA VAL A 53 10.40 2.56 11.37
C VAL A 53 10.07 2.12 9.95
N GLU A 54 10.66 1.01 9.51
CA GLU A 54 10.23 0.31 8.29
C GLU A 54 9.10 -0.65 8.63
N LEU A 55 7.89 -0.35 8.14
CA LEU A 55 6.70 -1.16 8.29
C LEU A 55 6.65 -2.20 7.17
N SER A 56 6.67 -3.48 7.53
CA SER A 56 6.32 -4.55 6.60
C SER A 56 4.83 -4.86 6.71
N TYR A 57 4.12 -4.98 5.60
CA TYR A 57 2.71 -5.39 5.57
C TYR A 57 2.58 -6.85 5.12
N ASP A 58 1.54 -7.53 5.58
CA ASP A 58 1.24 -8.89 5.09
C ASP A 58 0.86 -8.88 3.60
N ILE A 59 0.18 -7.83 3.14
CA ILE A 59 -0.11 -7.63 1.71
C ILE A 59 1.16 -7.37 0.87
N GLY A 60 2.31 -7.14 1.50
CA GLY A 60 3.60 -7.02 0.84
C GLY A 60 4.27 -8.37 0.57
N HIS A 61 3.74 -9.47 1.10
CA HIS A 61 4.31 -10.81 0.95
C HIS A 61 3.21 -11.77 0.50
N LEU A 62 3.03 -11.82 -0.82
CA LEU A 62 1.89 -12.47 -1.44
C LEU A 62 2.26 -13.86 -1.95
N ARG A 63 1.51 -14.87 -1.52
CA ARG A 63 1.51 -16.21 -2.12
C ARG A 63 0.68 -16.18 -3.40
N LEU A 64 1.36 -16.23 -4.55
CA LEU A 64 0.71 -16.11 -5.85
C LEU A 64 -0.26 -17.26 -6.11
N ASP A 65 0.03 -18.44 -5.57
CA ASP A 65 -0.82 -19.62 -5.61
C ASP A 65 -2.19 -19.46 -4.91
N ARG A 66 -2.32 -18.47 -4.02
CA ARG A 66 -3.58 -18.17 -3.29
C ARG A 66 -4.34 -16.97 -3.83
N LEU A 67 -3.82 -16.33 -4.89
CA LEU A 67 -4.36 -15.10 -5.45
C LEU A 67 -4.91 -15.36 -6.84
N ALA A 68 -6.00 -14.68 -7.18
CA ALA A 68 -6.47 -14.65 -8.55
C ALA A 68 -5.58 -13.75 -9.41
N GLY A 69 -5.40 -14.08 -10.69
CA GLY A 69 -4.73 -13.23 -11.66
C GLY A 69 -3.35 -13.74 -12.08
N ASP A 70 -2.40 -12.80 -12.19
CA ASP A 70 -1.11 -13.02 -12.86
C ASP A 70 -0.08 -13.65 -11.91
N ASN A 71 0.49 -14.79 -12.33
CA ASN A 71 1.46 -15.56 -11.55
C ASN A 71 2.90 -15.43 -12.06
N ASP A 72 3.08 -14.76 -13.20
CA ASP A 72 4.34 -14.52 -13.91
C ASP A 72 4.93 -13.14 -13.58
N LEU A 73 4.99 -12.82 -12.29
CA LEU A 73 5.55 -11.56 -11.84
C LEU A 73 7.07 -11.56 -11.93
N GLU A 74 7.65 -10.45 -12.37
CA GLU A 74 9.08 -10.23 -12.36
C GLU A 74 9.48 -9.06 -11.47
N ARG A 75 10.72 -9.11 -10.97
CA ARG A 75 11.29 -8.02 -10.18
C ARG A 75 11.27 -6.72 -10.98
N GLY A 76 10.81 -5.64 -10.33
CA GLY A 76 10.77 -4.29 -10.88
C GLY A 76 9.45 -3.94 -11.58
N GLN A 77 8.60 -4.92 -11.85
CA GLN A 77 7.30 -4.69 -12.49
C GLN A 77 6.35 -3.91 -11.58
N THR A 78 5.47 -3.11 -12.19
CA THR A 78 4.35 -2.47 -11.49
C THR A 78 3.16 -3.41 -11.53
N VAL A 79 2.55 -3.63 -10.37
CA VAL A 79 1.41 -4.52 -10.22
C VAL A 79 0.29 -3.80 -9.49
N TYR A 80 -0.91 -4.31 -9.70
CA TYR A 80 -2.14 -3.86 -9.07
C TYR A 80 -2.66 -5.00 -8.21
N VAL A 81 -2.85 -4.74 -6.92
CA VAL A 81 -3.32 -5.73 -5.95
C VAL A 81 -4.71 -5.32 -5.49
N ASP A 82 -5.67 -6.20 -5.70
CA ASP A 82 -7.03 -5.98 -5.23
C ASP A 82 -7.11 -6.51 -3.82
N ILE A 83 -7.60 -5.64 -2.96
CA ILE A 83 -7.85 -5.95 -1.57
C ILE A 83 -9.34 -5.79 -1.30
N GLN A 84 -9.89 -6.73 -0.55
CA GLN A 84 -11.27 -6.69 -0.09
C GLN A 84 -11.33 -6.45 1.42
N PRO A 85 -12.37 -5.77 1.91
CA PRO A 85 -12.56 -5.54 3.34
C PRO A 85 -12.77 -6.88 4.05
N GLY A 86 -11.82 -7.26 4.89
CA GLY A 86 -11.92 -8.37 5.83
C GLY A 86 -12.03 -7.86 7.27
N LYS A 87 -12.51 -8.71 8.19
CA LYS A 87 -12.49 -8.44 9.63
C LYS A 87 -11.36 -9.28 10.24
N PRO A 88 -10.33 -8.70 10.92
CA PRO A 88 -10.15 -7.29 11.29
C PRO A 88 -9.43 -6.41 10.24
N THR A 89 -8.79 -7.02 9.24
CA THR A 89 -7.94 -6.33 8.25
C THR A 89 -8.35 -6.68 6.83
N TRP A 90 -8.01 -5.80 5.88
CA TRP A 90 -8.20 -6.02 4.46
C TRP A 90 -7.30 -7.14 3.96
N GLN A 91 -7.84 -7.99 3.08
CA GLN A 91 -7.17 -9.18 2.58
C GLN A 91 -6.95 -9.08 1.07
N PRO A 92 -5.79 -9.52 0.55
CA PRO A 92 -5.50 -9.51 -0.87
C PRO A 92 -6.27 -10.66 -1.55
N THR A 93 -6.97 -10.35 -2.63
CA THR A 93 -7.78 -11.32 -3.39
C THR A 93 -7.22 -11.63 -4.76
N GLY A 94 -6.45 -10.71 -5.34
CA GLY A 94 -5.78 -10.97 -6.60
C GLY A 94 -4.68 -9.96 -6.92
N ILE A 95 -3.96 -10.26 -7.99
CA ILE A 95 -2.85 -9.47 -8.50
C ILE A 95 -2.87 -9.43 -10.03
N TRP A 96 -2.65 -8.25 -10.59
CA TRP A 96 -2.72 -8.01 -12.04
C TRP A 96 -1.58 -7.10 -12.52
N HIS A 97 -1.09 -7.32 -13.73
CA HIS A 97 -0.17 -6.41 -14.43
C HIS A 97 -0.87 -5.11 -14.83
N GLN A 98 -2.16 -5.18 -15.15
CA GLN A 98 -2.97 -4.04 -15.54
C GLN A 98 -4.04 -3.75 -14.50
N ARG A 99 -4.37 -2.48 -14.31
CA ARG A 99 -5.38 -2.07 -13.34
C ARG A 99 -6.75 -2.66 -13.74
N PRO A 100 -7.37 -3.51 -12.91
CA PRO A 100 -8.71 -4.00 -13.21
C PRO A 100 -9.72 -2.84 -13.19
N ALA A 101 -10.67 -2.87 -14.13
CA ALA A 101 -11.65 -1.79 -14.32
C ALA A 101 -12.75 -1.78 -13.24
N ALA A 102 -12.97 -2.89 -12.54
CA ALA A 102 -14.03 -3.01 -11.55
C ALA A 102 -13.66 -3.99 -10.43
N THR A 103 -13.55 -3.47 -9.21
CA THR A 103 -13.59 -4.27 -7.98
C THR A 103 -14.87 -3.85 -7.23
N PRO A 104 -15.95 -4.67 -7.22
CA PRO A 104 -17.29 -4.24 -6.79
C PRO A 104 -17.36 -3.68 -5.36
N THR A 105 -16.49 -4.16 -4.48
CA THR A 105 -16.45 -3.83 -3.04
C THR A 105 -15.02 -3.68 -2.49
N GLY A 106 -14.02 -3.83 -3.35
CA GLY A 106 -12.61 -3.78 -2.98
C GLY A 106 -11.93 -2.52 -3.51
N VAL A 107 -10.69 -2.32 -3.08
CA VAL A 107 -9.84 -1.25 -3.61
C VAL A 107 -8.60 -1.86 -4.26
N VAL A 108 -8.05 -1.14 -5.22
CA VAL A 108 -6.86 -1.55 -5.94
C VAL A 108 -5.66 -0.75 -5.42
N LEU A 109 -4.68 -1.45 -4.86
CA LEU A 109 -3.41 -0.87 -4.46
C LEU A 109 -2.38 -1.05 -5.56
N ARG A 110 -1.75 0.05 -5.98
CA ARG A 110 -0.61 0.00 -6.89
C ARG A 110 0.66 -0.29 -6.09
N GLY A 111 1.40 -1.31 -6.50
CA GLY A 111 2.68 -1.68 -5.91
C GLY A 111 3.75 -1.94 -6.95
N ARG A 112 4.99 -2.13 -6.48
CA ARG A 112 6.13 -2.57 -7.28
C ARG A 112 6.68 -3.86 -6.73
N VAL A 113 6.90 -4.83 -7.61
CA VAL A 113 7.52 -6.11 -7.28
C VAL A 113 9.00 -5.87 -6.96
N THR A 114 9.42 -6.27 -5.77
CA THR A 114 10.80 -6.12 -5.28
C THR A 114 11.59 -7.42 -5.43
N TRP A 115 10.94 -8.55 -5.27
CA TRP A 115 11.51 -9.88 -5.46
C TRP A 115 10.38 -10.90 -5.71
N VAL A 116 10.74 -12.00 -6.35
CA VAL A 116 9.89 -13.18 -6.53
C VAL A 116 10.77 -14.37 -6.27
N ASN A 117 10.30 -15.31 -5.45
CA ASN A 117 11.02 -16.54 -5.17
C ASN A 117 10.07 -17.73 -5.17
N GLU A 118 10.64 -18.88 -5.47
CA GLU A 118 9.96 -20.16 -5.37
C GLU A 118 10.47 -20.86 -4.12
N GLN A 119 9.54 -21.30 -3.27
CA GLN A 119 9.83 -21.85 -1.95
C GLN A 119 8.98 -23.10 -1.72
N GLN A 120 9.33 -23.86 -0.70
CA GLN A 120 8.50 -24.93 -0.17
C GLN A 120 7.61 -24.35 0.93
N CYS A 121 6.30 -24.31 0.67
CA CYS A 121 5.33 -23.87 1.66
C CYS A 121 4.66 -25.07 2.33
N GLU A 122 4.42 -24.95 3.62
CA GLU A 122 3.49 -25.83 4.32
C GLU A 122 2.05 -25.48 3.91
N GLU A 123 1.30 -26.51 3.58
CA GLU A 123 -0.12 -26.45 3.28
C GLU A 123 -0.85 -27.38 4.25
N SER A 124 -1.63 -26.77 5.15
CA SER A 124 -2.49 -27.50 6.09
C SER A 124 -3.70 -28.05 5.34
N GLY A 125 -3.81 -29.37 5.24
CA GLY A 125 -4.99 -30.04 4.70
C GLY A 125 -6.18 -30.02 5.68
N SER A 126 -7.30 -30.63 5.30
CA SER A 126 -8.51 -30.76 6.15
C SER A 126 -8.34 -31.73 7.34
N GLY A 127 -7.11 -32.03 7.76
CA GLY A 127 -6.76 -32.87 8.91
C GLY A 127 -5.37 -32.50 9.47
N GLU A 128 -4.81 -33.28 10.40
CA GLU A 128 -3.48 -33.04 11.02
C GLU A 128 -2.28 -33.24 10.08
N SER A 129 -2.50 -33.51 8.79
CA SER A 129 -1.43 -33.68 7.81
C SER A 129 -1.11 -32.36 7.11
N SER A 130 0.12 -31.89 7.29
CA SER A 130 0.68 -30.77 6.54
C SER A 130 1.47 -31.32 5.36
N ALA A 131 1.13 -30.91 4.14
CA ALA A 131 1.89 -31.23 2.94
C ALA A 131 2.86 -30.09 2.62
N VAL A 132 4.05 -30.42 2.13
CA VAL A 132 5.00 -29.42 1.63
C VAL A 132 4.81 -29.31 0.12
N VAL A 133 4.32 -28.15 -0.34
CA VAL A 133 4.04 -27.88 -1.75
C VAL A 133 4.92 -26.74 -2.27
N PRO A 134 5.36 -26.79 -3.54
CA PRO A 134 6.05 -25.68 -4.16
C PRO A 134 5.10 -24.48 -4.28
N CYS A 135 5.51 -23.33 -3.76
CA CYS A 135 4.76 -22.09 -3.80
C CYS A 135 5.64 -20.96 -4.32
N ARG A 136 5.02 -19.99 -4.99
CA ARG A 136 5.70 -18.79 -5.47
C ARG A 136 5.27 -17.60 -4.64
N ILE A 137 6.23 -16.91 -4.03
CA ILE A 137 5.98 -15.75 -3.19
C ILE A 137 6.57 -14.51 -3.86
N ALA A 138 5.78 -13.43 -3.89
CA ALA A 138 6.21 -12.14 -4.38
C ALA A 138 6.25 -11.11 -3.25
N GLY A 139 7.36 -10.37 -3.19
CA GLY A 139 7.52 -9.20 -2.32
C GLY A 139 7.07 -7.93 -3.04
N ILE A 140 6.07 -7.23 -2.53
CA ILE A 140 5.49 -6.03 -3.15
C ILE A 140 5.65 -4.85 -2.20
N ARG A 141 6.12 -3.73 -2.75
CA ARG A 141 6.24 -2.45 -2.06
C ARG A 141 5.25 -1.44 -2.62
N TYR A 142 4.48 -0.81 -1.75
CA TYR A 142 3.39 0.12 -2.05
C TYR A 142 3.80 1.59 -1.84
N GLY A 143 4.95 1.87 -1.22
CA GLY A 143 5.45 3.22 -0.94
C GLY A 143 4.88 3.82 0.34
N ILE A 144 4.26 3.01 1.20
CA ILE A 144 3.71 3.40 2.50
C ILE A 144 4.46 2.75 3.67
N GLU A 145 5.56 2.05 3.39
CA GLU A 145 6.35 1.29 4.36
C GLU A 145 7.25 2.16 5.25
N SER A 146 7.54 3.41 4.86
CA SER A 146 8.39 4.30 5.65
C SER A 146 7.56 5.20 6.56
N TYR A 147 7.73 5.07 7.88
CA TYR A 147 7.14 5.98 8.86
C TYR A 147 8.23 6.68 9.67
N PHE A 148 8.17 8.01 9.70
CA PHE A 148 9.08 8.85 10.49
C PHE A 148 8.43 9.14 11.84
N VAL A 149 9.08 8.75 12.93
CA VAL A 149 8.64 9.07 14.28
C VAL A 149 9.07 10.50 14.59
N SER A 150 8.15 11.34 15.04
CA SER A 150 8.52 12.66 15.55
C SER A 150 9.23 12.49 16.88
N GLU A 151 10.51 12.87 16.95
CA GLU A 151 11.22 13.03 18.22
C GLU A 151 10.43 14.02 19.09
N GLY A 152 10.08 13.61 20.31
CA GLY A 152 9.39 14.42 21.30
C GLY A 152 10.35 15.17 22.21
#